data_AF-A0A3D4BDV9-F1
#
_entry.id   AF-A0A3D4BDV9-F1
#
_cell.length_a   1.000
_cell.length_b   1.000
_cell.length_c   1.000
_cell.angle_alpha   90.00
_cell.angle_beta   90.00
_cell.angle_gamma   90.00
#
_symmetry.space_group_name_H-M   'P 1'
#
loop_
_entity.id
_entity.type
_entity.pdbx_description
1 polymer ?
#
loop_
_entity_poly.entity_id
_entity_poly.type
_entity_poly.pdbx_seq_one_letter_code
_entity_poly.pdbx_strand_id
1 'polypeptide(L)'
;MTYVFPERVAMANLLVNGGKPLSGTIIPSGNKNAMLPILCATVLTDEIVTLRNVPNITDVQKVVRFLGAMGSKLDWDQPGGVLRINNAAFHDELGDVPLPAGMRSAVLLLPALLRRVGKIEFSNTKGCALGVRELDPHIDVLRILGADVVSDDPIIL
;
A
#
# COMPACT_ATOMS: atom_id res chain seq x y z
N MET A 1 -18.27 -10.03 6.09
CA MET A 1 -17.81 -11.12 5.20
C MET A 1 -16.29 -11.04 5.15
N THR A 2 -15.62 -11.91 5.89
CA THR A 2 -14.16 -11.87 6.09
C THR A 2 -13.49 -12.44 4.85
N TYR A 3 -12.72 -11.61 4.13
CA TYR A 3 -11.99 -12.04 2.95
C TYR A 3 -10.80 -12.90 3.38
N VAL A 4 -10.78 -14.16 2.96
CA VAL A 4 -9.69 -15.10 3.22
C VAL A 4 -8.72 -15.04 2.02
N PHE A 5 -7.49 -14.58 2.26
CA PHE A 5 -6.45 -14.52 1.22
C PHE A 5 -5.87 -15.92 0.97
N PRO A 6 -5.74 -16.38 -0.28
CA PRO A 6 -5.11 -17.67 -0.57
C PRO A 6 -3.58 -17.62 -0.35
N GLU A 7 -3.02 -18.71 0.19
CA GLU A 7 -1.57 -18.89 0.33
C GLU A 7 -0.91 -19.39 -0.97
N ARG A 8 0.29 -18.86 -1.25
CA ARG A 8 1.27 -19.19 -2.32
C ARG A 8 0.71 -19.32 -3.75
N VAL A 9 0.93 -18.26 -4.54
CA VAL A 9 0.79 -18.29 -6.00
C VAL A 9 1.95 -19.09 -6.60
N ALA A 10 1.66 -20.18 -7.31
CA ALA A 10 2.63 -20.91 -8.10
C ALA A 10 3.23 -19.99 -9.19
N MET A 11 4.54 -20.10 -9.45
CA MET A 11 5.21 -19.32 -10.50
C MET A 11 4.55 -19.58 -11.86
N ALA A 12 3.96 -18.54 -12.45
CA ALA A 12 3.34 -18.59 -13.76
C ALA A 12 4.36 -18.23 -14.84
N ASN A 13 4.42 -19.03 -15.91
CA ASN A 13 5.22 -18.74 -17.10
C ASN A 13 4.32 -18.16 -18.19
N LEU A 14 4.75 -17.07 -18.83
CA LEU A 14 4.11 -16.53 -20.02
C LEU A 14 4.90 -16.95 -21.26
N LEU A 15 4.38 -17.90 -22.04
CA LEU A 15 4.96 -18.30 -23.33
C LEU A 15 4.36 -17.46 -24.45
N VAL A 16 5.20 -16.68 -25.14
CA VAL A 16 4.77 -15.81 -26.25
C VAL A 16 5.25 -16.38 -27.58
N ASN A 17 4.31 -16.77 -28.44
CA ASN A 17 4.59 -17.20 -29.82
C ASN A 17 4.46 -15.98 -30.75
N GLY A 18 5.59 -15.49 -31.26
CA GLY A 18 5.66 -14.31 -32.12
C GLY A 18 5.09 -14.51 -33.55
N GLY A 19 5.31 -13.51 -34.41
CA GLY A 19 4.96 -13.58 -35.84
C GLY A 19 3.57 -13.06 -36.20
N LYS A 20 2.79 -12.53 -35.25
CA LYS A 20 1.47 -11.95 -35.48
C LYS A 20 1.46 -10.44 -35.14
N PRO A 21 1.18 -9.54 -36.10
CA PRO A 21 0.94 -8.14 -35.80
C PRO A 21 -0.25 -7.96 -34.85
N LEU A 22 -0.15 -7.02 -33.91
CA LEU A 22 -1.25 -6.67 -33.01
C LEU A 22 -2.31 -5.85 -33.76
N SER A 23 -3.58 -6.13 -33.50
CA SER A 23 -4.71 -5.31 -33.97
C SER A 23 -5.86 -5.37 -32.95
N GLY A 24 -6.62 -4.29 -32.82
CA GLY A 24 -7.76 -4.20 -31.89
C GLY A 24 -7.71 -2.96 -31.00
N THR A 25 -8.54 -2.97 -29.95
CA THR A 25 -8.67 -1.89 -28.96
C THR A 25 -8.49 -2.48 -27.57
N ILE A 26 -7.84 -1.73 -26.68
CA ILE A 26 -7.70 -2.07 -25.26
C ILE A 26 -8.25 -0.93 -24.41
N ILE A 27 -8.71 -1.27 -23.21
CA ILE A 27 -9.06 -0.29 -22.18
C ILE A 27 -7.94 -0.30 -21.15
N PRO A 28 -7.19 0.80 -20.98
CA PRO A 28 -6.18 0.89 -19.94
C PRO A 28 -6.78 0.75 -18.55
N SER A 29 -6.08 0.06 -17.66
CA SER A 29 -6.43 0.01 -16.25
C SER A 29 -6.13 1.34 -15.55
N GLY A 30 -6.72 1.53 -14.36
CA GLY A 30 -6.43 2.68 -13.52
C GLY A 30 -4.94 2.85 -13.20
N ASN A 31 -4.50 4.10 -13.07
CA ASN A 31 -3.10 4.42 -12.81
C ASN A 31 -2.70 4.02 -11.38
N LYS A 32 -1.90 2.97 -11.25
CA LYS A 32 -1.33 2.50 -9.97
C LYS A 32 -0.63 3.63 -9.18
N ASN A 33 0.18 4.45 -9.85
CA ASN A 33 1.02 5.44 -9.19
C ASN A 33 0.21 6.63 -8.67
N ALA A 34 -0.98 6.87 -9.23
CA ALA A 34 -1.95 7.81 -8.66
C ALA A 34 -2.78 7.14 -7.56
N MET A 35 -3.21 5.89 -7.77
CA MET A 35 -4.09 5.18 -6.83
C MET A 35 -3.42 4.89 -5.49
N LEU A 36 -2.15 4.47 -5.48
CA LEU A 36 -1.45 4.10 -4.25
C LEU A 36 -1.34 5.25 -3.23
N PRO A 37 -0.87 6.47 -3.57
CA PRO A 37 -0.86 7.57 -2.60
C PRO A 37 -2.27 7.97 -2.14
N ILE A 38 -3.27 7.95 -3.03
CA ILE A 38 -4.68 8.23 -2.66
C ILE A 38 -5.18 7.19 -1.64
N LEU A 39 -4.91 5.91 -1.88
CA LEU A 39 -5.25 4.82 -0.99
C LEU A 39 -4.58 4.98 0.38
N CYS A 40 -3.29 5.32 0.42
CA CYS A 40 -2.58 5.59 1.67
C CYS A 40 -3.18 6.79 2.43
N ALA A 41 -3.55 7.86 1.73
CA ALA A 41 -4.13 9.05 2.32
C ALA A 41 -5.51 8.82 2.96
N THR A 42 -6.23 7.76 2.58
CA THR A 42 -7.53 7.44 3.19
C THR A 42 -7.44 7.20 4.70
N VAL A 43 -6.28 6.80 5.21
CA VAL A 43 -6.01 6.60 6.65
C VAL A 43 -6.24 7.89 7.46
N LEU A 44 -6.19 9.06 6.82
CA LEU A 44 -6.33 10.36 7.47
C LEU A 44 -7.78 10.74 7.82
N THR A 45 -8.78 9.96 7.43
CA THR A 45 -10.20 10.27 7.68
C THR A 45 -10.98 9.06 8.18
N ASP A 46 -11.99 9.32 9.00
CA ASP A 46 -12.96 8.32 9.49
C ASP A 46 -14.19 8.19 8.57
N GLU A 47 -14.35 9.11 7.61
CA GLU A 47 -15.45 9.07 6.66
C GLU A 47 -15.31 7.92 5.65
N ILE A 48 -16.43 7.54 5.04
CA ILE A 48 -16.42 6.54 3.97
C ILE A 48 -15.81 7.16 2.71
N VAL A 49 -14.67 6.63 2.27
CA VAL A 49 -14.02 7.00 1.02
C VAL A 49 -14.38 5.98 -0.06
N THR A 50 -14.89 6.45 -1.20
CA THR A 50 -15.15 5.61 -2.38
C THR A 50 -14.16 5.93 -3.48
N LEU A 51 -13.27 4.97 -3.77
CA LEU A 51 -12.31 5.05 -4.86
C LEU A 51 -12.85 4.30 -6.08
N ARG A 52 -12.75 4.92 -7.26
CA ARG A 52 -13.17 4.36 -8.54
C ARG A 52 -11.97 4.19 -9.46
N ASN A 53 -12.10 3.32 -10.46
CA ASN A 53 -11.03 2.97 -11.38
C ASN A 53 -9.81 2.40 -10.63
N VAL A 54 -10.06 1.56 -9.62
CA VAL A 54 -9.02 0.92 -8.81
C VAL A 54 -8.47 -0.29 -9.57
N PRO A 55 -7.18 -0.31 -9.95
CA PRO A 55 -6.60 -1.44 -10.66
C PRO A 55 -6.46 -2.65 -9.72
N ASN A 56 -6.90 -3.82 -10.17
CA ASN A 56 -6.73 -5.08 -9.43
C ASN A 56 -5.32 -5.64 -9.64
N ILE A 57 -4.36 -5.13 -8.86
CA ILE A 57 -2.94 -5.50 -8.93
C ILE A 57 -2.38 -5.75 -7.52
N THR A 58 -1.30 -6.53 -7.46
CA THR A 58 -0.67 -6.98 -6.20
C THR A 58 -0.36 -5.84 -5.23
N ASP A 59 0.17 -4.71 -5.72
CA ASP A 59 0.52 -3.58 -4.84
C ASP A 59 -0.71 -2.96 -4.15
N VAL A 60 -1.83 -2.83 -4.86
CA VAL A 60 -3.09 -2.34 -4.29
C VAL A 60 -3.62 -3.37 -3.28
N GLN A 61 -3.61 -4.66 -3.64
CA GLN A 61 -4.05 -5.73 -2.76
C GLN A 61 -3.25 -5.78 -1.45
N LYS A 62 -1.93 -5.56 -1.50
CA LYS A 62 -1.07 -5.51 -0.32
C LYS A 62 -1.47 -4.37 0.63
N VAL A 63 -1.72 -3.17 0.09
CA VAL A 63 -2.17 -2.03 0.92
C VAL A 63 -3.56 -2.28 1.48
N VAL A 64 -4.51 -2.77 0.68
CA VAL A 64 -5.87 -3.13 1.14
C VAL A 64 -5.80 -4.18 2.25
N ARG A 65 -4.95 -5.20 2.13
CA ARG A 65 -4.73 -6.20 3.18
C ARG A 65 -4.19 -5.58 4.47
N PHE A 66 -3.21 -4.69 4.35
CA PHE A 66 -2.66 -3.97 5.49
C PHE A 66 -3.74 -3.11 6.19
N LEU A 67 -4.52 -2.33 5.44
CA LEU A 67 -5.62 -1.54 5.98
C LEU A 67 -6.63 -2.41 6.74
N GLY A 68 -6.98 -3.58 6.19
CA GLY A 68 -7.89 -4.53 6.84
C GLY A 68 -7.30 -5.12 8.14
N ALA A 69 -6.00 -5.42 8.16
CA ALA A 69 -5.31 -5.86 9.37
C ALA A 69 -5.24 -4.78 10.45
N MET A 70 -5.27 -3.51 10.05
CA MET A 70 -5.35 -2.34 10.91
C MET A 70 -6.79 -1.96 11.32
N GLY A 71 -7.79 -2.81 11.01
CA GLY A 71 -9.18 -2.60 11.45
C GLY A 71 -10.08 -1.88 10.45
N SER A 72 -9.59 -1.51 9.28
CA SER A 72 -10.40 -0.83 8.25
C SER A 72 -11.52 -1.74 7.73
N LYS A 73 -12.73 -1.19 7.56
CA LYS A 73 -13.83 -1.86 6.85
C LYS A 73 -13.68 -1.63 5.35
N LEU A 74 -13.60 -2.72 4.59
CA LEU A 74 -13.27 -2.71 3.16
C LEU A 74 -14.33 -3.45 2.36
N ASP A 75 -14.80 -2.83 1.29
CA ASP A 75 -15.70 -3.41 0.29
C ASP A 75 -15.12 -3.15 -1.10
N TRP A 76 -14.60 -4.20 -1.75
CA TRP A 76 -13.92 -4.09 -3.05
C TRP A 76 -14.61 -4.90 -4.13
N ASP A 77 -15.32 -4.21 -5.01
CA ASP A 77 -15.74 -4.73 -6.31
C ASP A 77 -14.55 -4.66 -7.28
N GLN A 78 -13.76 -5.75 -7.32
CA GLN A 78 -12.58 -5.84 -8.19
C GLN A 78 -12.93 -5.78 -9.68
N PRO A 79 -13.95 -6.52 -10.18
CA PRO A 79 -14.39 -6.39 -11.58
C PRO A 79 -14.86 -5.00 -11.95
N GLY A 80 -15.62 -4.32 -11.07
CA GLY A 80 -16.11 -2.96 -11.29
C GLY A 80 -15.07 -1.86 -10.99
N GLY A 81 -13.93 -2.21 -10.38
CA GLY A 81 -12.87 -1.26 -10.02
C GLY A 81 -13.32 -0.23 -8.98
N VAL A 82 -14.20 -0.62 -8.05
CA VAL A 82 -14.72 0.26 -6.98
C VAL A 82 -14.33 -0.29 -5.61
N LEU A 83 -13.58 0.51 -4.84
CA LEU A 83 -13.17 0.18 -3.47
C LEU A 83 -13.77 1.21 -2.51
N ARG A 84 -14.55 0.74 -1.54
CA ARG A 84 -15.04 1.54 -0.41
C ARG A 84 -14.24 1.21 0.84
N ILE A 85 -13.84 2.25 1.55
CA ILE A 85 -12.97 2.17 2.72
C ILE A 85 -13.59 3.00 3.83
N ASN A 86 -13.65 2.45 5.04
CA ASN A 86 -13.99 3.19 6.24
C ASN A 86 -12.96 2.86 7.33
N ASN A 87 -12.27 3.90 7.80
CA ASN A 87 -11.19 3.80 8.79
C ASN A 87 -11.63 4.25 10.19
N ALA A 88 -12.93 4.38 10.46
CA ALA A 88 -13.43 4.78 11.79
C ALA A 88 -13.07 3.79 12.92
N ALA A 89 -12.73 2.55 12.57
CA ALA A 89 -12.25 1.52 13.50
C ALA A 89 -10.76 1.19 13.29
N PHE A 90 -10.01 2.09 12.66
CA PHE A 90 -8.57 1.94 12.47
C PHE A 90 -7.86 1.94 13.83
N HIS A 91 -6.92 1.02 14.04
CA HIS A 91 -6.21 0.89 15.32
C HIS A 91 -5.43 2.17 15.66
N ASP A 92 -5.35 2.49 16.95
CA ASP A 92 -4.60 3.66 17.45
C ASP A 92 -3.08 3.41 17.54
N GLU A 93 -2.63 2.17 17.35
CA GLU A 93 -1.22 1.77 17.31
C GLU A 93 -0.96 0.78 16.17
N LEU A 94 0.27 0.78 15.63
CA LEU A 94 0.70 -0.15 14.58
C LEU A 94 0.83 -1.60 15.10
N GLY A 95 1.30 -1.77 16.34
CA GLY A 95 1.58 -3.07 16.95
C GLY A 95 2.52 -3.93 16.10
N ASP A 96 2.24 -5.23 16.03
CA ASP A 96 3.02 -6.21 15.26
C ASP A 96 2.57 -6.30 13.77
N VAL A 97 1.70 -5.40 13.30
CA VAL A 97 1.20 -5.46 11.91
C VAL A 97 2.30 -5.01 10.95
N PRO A 98 2.86 -5.91 10.11
CA PRO A 98 3.98 -5.54 9.25
C PRO A 98 3.52 -4.63 8.12
N LEU A 99 4.32 -3.60 7.82
CA LEU A 99 4.12 -2.78 6.63
C LEU A 99 4.17 -3.63 5.35
N PRO A 100 3.44 -3.24 4.27
CA PRO A 100 3.49 -3.94 3.00
C PRO A 100 4.91 -4.14 2.45
N ALA A 101 5.39 -5.38 2.46
CA ALA A 101 6.73 -5.71 1.99
C ALA A 101 6.81 -5.93 0.47
N GLY A 102 8.03 -5.82 -0.08
CA GLY A 102 8.30 -6.09 -1.50
C GLY A 102 7.59 -5.12 -2.45
N MET A 103 7.30 -3.90 -2.00
CA MET A 103 6.80 -2.80 -2.83
C MET A 103 7.37 -1.47 -2.35
N ARG A 104 7.86 -0.62 -3.28
CA ARG A 104 8.43 0.69 -2.93
C ARG A 104 7.37 1.63 -2.34
N SER A 105 6.14 1.57 -2.85
CA SER A 105 5.09 2.51 -2.48
C SER A 105 4.59 2.37 -1.04
N ALA A 106 5.06 1.38 -0.28
CA ALA A 106 4.77 1.26 1.14
C ALA A 106 5.23 2.49 1.94
N VAL A 107 6.30 3.17 1.48
CA VAL A 107 6.76 4.44 2.08
C VAL A 107 5.68 5.53 2.12
N LEU A 108 4.72 5.49 1.20
CA LEU A 108 3.63 6.48 1.11
C LEU A 108 2.62 6.34 2.27
N LEU A 109 2.64 5.20 2.99
CA LEU A 109 1.83 5.02 4.20
C LEU A 109 2.40 5.75 5.41
N LEU A 110 3.73 5.90 5.50
CA LEU A 110 4.41 6.43 6.69
C LEU A 110 3.83 7.76 7.20
N PRO A 111 3.65 8.82 6.37
CA PRO A 111 3.12 10.08 6.88
C PRO A 111 1.69 9.95 7.41
N ALA A 112 0.84 9.19 6.72
CA ALA A 112 -0.55 9.00 7.11
C ALA A 112 -0.67 8.15 8.39
N LEU A 113 0.15 7.11 8.50
CA LEU A 113 0.24 6.28 9.70
C LEU A 113 0.76 7.09 10.88
N LEU A 114 1.91 7.75 10.75
CA LEU A 114 2.49 8.55 11.82
C LEU A 114 1.48 9.61 12.32
N ARG A 115 0.77 10.28 11.41
CA ARG A 115 -0.28 11.23 11.81
C ARG A 115 -1.44 10.58 12.55
N ARG A 116 -1.82 9.36 12.18
CA ARG A 116 -2.99 8.64 12.70
C ARG A 116 -2.71 7.95 14.03
N VAL A 117 -1.60 7.24 14.14
CA VAL A 117 -1.24 6.42 15.32
C VAL A 117 -0.21 7.08 16.24
N GLY A 118 0.39 8.20 15.82
CA GLY A 118 1.33 8.98 16.63
C GLY A 118 2.73 8.40 16.77
N LYS A 119 2.88 7.07 16.66
CA LYS A 119 4.17 6.36 16.68
C LYS A 119 4.17 5.21 15.67
N ILE A 120 5.25 5.07 14.91
CA ILE A 120 5.47 3.92 14.04
C ILE A 120 6.86 3.33 14.24
N GLU A 121 6.91 2.00 14.27
CA GLU A 121 8.15 1.23 14.38
C GLU A 121 8.21 0.21 13.24
N PHE A 122 9.29 0.23 12.48
CA PHE A 122 9.47 -0.73 11.38
C PHE A 122 10.94 -0.91 11.02
N SER A 123 11.28 -2.12 10.56
CA SER A 123 12.63 -2.43 10.10
C SER A 123 12.85 -1.94 8.67
N ASN A 124 14.02 -1.34 8.41
CA ASN A 124 14.45 -1.04 7.05
C ASN A 124 14.77 -2.35 6.32
N THR A 125 13.90 -2.80 5.42
CA THR A 125 14.21 -3.96 4.58
C THR A 125 15.28 -3.55 3.57
N LYS A 126 16.55 -3.78 3.92
CA LYS A 126 17.71 -3.58 3.05
C LYS A 126 17.59 -4.49 1.83
N GLY A 127 17.06 -3.99 0.71
CA GLY A 127 17.22 -4.64 -0.58
C GLY A 127 16.03 -4.51 -1.53
N CYS A 128 16.13 -3.57 -2.47
CA CYS A 128 15.45 -3.68 -3.75
C CYS A 128 16.48 -4.15 -4.80
N ALA A 129 16.14 -5.15 -5.62
CA ALA A 129 17.00 -5.65 -6.69
C ALA A 129 17.38 -4.60 -7.77
N LEU A 130 16.74 -3.42 -7.72
CA LEU A 130 16.93 -2.31 -8.66
C LEU A 130 17.84 -1.19 -8.09
N GLY A 131 18.55 -1.42 -6.98
CA GLY A 131 19.51 -0.49 -6.37
C GLY A 131 19.19 -0.08 -4.91
N VAL A 132 20.09 0.69 -4.29
CA VAL A 132 19.88 1.28 -2.94
C VAL A 132 18.78 2.32 -3.08
N ARG A 133 17.65 2.09 -2.42
CA ARG A 133 16.53 3.03 -2.38
C ARG A 133 16.37 3.45 -0.93
N GLU A 134 17.07 4.53 -0.61
CA GLU A 134 17.16 5.08 0.74
C GLU A 134 15.79 5.59 1.19
N LEU A 135 15.46 5.28 2.44
CA LEU A 135 14.28 5.81 3.10
C LEU A 135 14.56 7.18 3.71
N ASP A 136 15.84 7.48 3.92
CA ASP A 136 16.38 8.65 4.61
C ASP A 136 15.72 9.97 4.14
N PRO A 137 15.52 10.23 2.82
CA PRO A 137 14.87 11.47 2.40
C PRO A 137 13.42 11.61 2.92
N HIS A 138 12.69 10.51 3.08
CA HIS A 138 11.34 10.54 3.64
C HIS A 138 11.38 10.78 5.15
N ILE A 139 12.34 10.18 5.85
CA ILE A 139 12.53 10.37 7.29
C ILE A 139 12.95 11.82 7.58
N ASP A 140 13.85 12.37 6.79
CA ASP A 140 14.32 13.75 6.94
C ASP A 140 13.20 14.78 6.70
N VAL A 141 12.32 14.54 5.72
CA VAL A 141 11.14 15.38 5.54
C VAL A 141 10.20 15.29 6.75
N LEU A 142 9.98 14.10 7.31
CA LEU A 142 9.16 13.95 8.51
C LEU A 142 9.79 14.65 9.73
N ARG A 143 11.11 14.58 9.89
CA ARG A 143 11.86 15.35 10.91
C ARG A 143 11.61 16.85 10.78
N ILE A 144 11.74 17.39 9.56
CA ILE A 144 11.49 18.81 9.28
C ILE A 144 10.05 19.21 9.61
N LEU A 145 9.09 18.29 9.44
CA LEU A 145 7.68 18.48 9.79
C LEU A 145 7.36 18.23 11.27
N GLY A 146 8.37 17.93 12.10
CA GLY A 146 8.25 17.82 13.56
C GLY A 146 8.11 16.39 14.11
N ALA A 147 8.41 15.36 13.31
CA ALA A 147 8.51 14.00 13.83
C ALA A 147 9.83 13.79 14.60
N ASP A 148 9.74 13.23 15.79
CA ASP A 148 10.91 12.76 16.53
C ASP A 148 11.41 11.45 15.94
N VAL A 149 12.73 11.28 15.82
CA VAL A 149 13.31 9.99 15.42
C VAL A 149 14.11 9.44 16.57
N VAL A 150 13.58 8.37 17.16
CA VAL A 150 14.12 7.76 18.38
C VAL A 150 15.21 6.74 18.07
N SER A 151 15.12 6.08 16.91
CA SER A 151 16.07 5.07 16.45
C SER A 151 16.07 5.00 14.92
N ASP A 152 17.23 4.71 14.33
CA ASP A 152 17.40 4.49 12.89
C ASP A 152 17.46 2.99 12.52
N ASP A 153 17.67 2.07 13.47
CA ASP A 153 17.64 0.61 13.25
C ASP A 153 17.20 -0.16 14.53
N PRO A 154 15.94 -0.62 14.64
CA PRO A 154 14.84 -0.37 13.71
C PRO A 154 14.47 1.13 13.69
N ILE A 155 13.78 1.56 12.62
CA ILE A 155 13.32 2.95 12.52
C ILE A 155 12.13 3.13 13.46
N ILE A 156 12.25 4.10 14.37
CA ILE A 156 11.20 4.49 15.31
C ILE A 156 10.92 5.98 15.17
N LEU A 157 9.70 6.30 14.76
CA LEU A 157 9.14 7.65 14.61
C LEU A 157 7.94 7.83 15.54
#